data_AF-A0A841VK05-F1
#
_entry.id   AF-A0A841VK05-F1
#
_cell.length_a   1.000
_cell.length_b   1.000
_cell.length_c   1.000
_cell.angle_alpha   90.00
_cell.angle_beta   90.00
_cell.angle_gamma   90.00
#
_symmetry.space_group_name_H-M   'P 1'
#
loop_
_entity.id
_entity.type
_entity.pdbx_description
1 polymer ?
#
loop_
_entity_poly.entity_id
_entity_poly.type
_entity_poly.pdbx_seq_one_letter_code
_entity_poly.pdbx_strand_id
1 'polypeptide(L)'
;MTSQKTQSINLKIAVVGDIHDQWEVEDGVALKHLGVDLVLFVGDFGNESVEVVRAIASLDIPKAAVMGNHDAWYTATEWGRKKAPYDRSKEDWVQEQLDLLGASHVGYGKLDFPAWNLTVVGGRPFTWGGPEWKFAEICKERYGVTSLEESADRIVKAVKSAAYETIIFLGHNGPSGLGDRPEDPCGKDWHPIGGDFGDPDFGEAISQALTAGKTIPLVTFGHMHRDLRHTKKVQRKPIFRSPEGTIYLNAASVPRIVENDGEKLRNFSIVTLEAGVVSQVSLVWVGNDFQVAKGEILYERSRIVS
;
A
#
# COMPACT_ATOMS: atom_id res chain seq x y z
N MET A 1 16.00 -37.15 11.08
CA MET A 1 15.82 -35.68 11.00
C MET A 1 15.63 -35.33 9.54
N THR A 2 14.38 -35.21 9.10
CA THR A 2 14.04 -34.81 7.74
C THR A 2 14.41 -33.35 7.56
N SER A 3 15.43 -33.08 6.74
CA SER A 3 15.71 -31.77 6.19
C SER A 3 14.44 -31.27 5.50
N GLN A 4 13.68 -30.41 6.17
CA GLN A 4 12.70 -29.58 5.49
C GLN A 4 13.52 -28.67 4.60
N LYS A 5 13.55 -28.97 3.29
CA LYS A 5 13.93 -27.98 2.29
C LYS A 5 13.00 -26.80 2.52
N THR A 6 13.53 -25.71 3.05
CA THR A 6 12.85 -24.42 3.07
C THR A 6 12.49 -24.11 1.62
N GLN A 7 11.20 -24.16 1.32
CA GLN A 7 10.69 -23.84 -0.02
C GLN A 7 11.06 -22.38 -0.29
N SER A 8 11.79 -22.14 -1.39
CA SER A 8 12.20 -20.77 -1.73
C SER A 8 10.97 -19.97 -2.13
N ILE A 9 10.75 -18.84 -1.46
CA ILE A 9 9.64 -17.94 -1.74
C ILE A 9 9.94 -17.25 -3.08
N ASN A 10 9.24 -17.65 -4.14
CA ASN A 10 9.26 -16.96 -5.43
C ASN A 10 7.85 -16.45 -5.68
N LEU A 11 7.72 -15.14 -5.87
CA LEU A 11 6.43 -14.47 -5.85
C LEU A 11 6.47 -13.21 -6.71
N LYS A 12 5.50 -13.04 -7.60
CA LYS A 12 5.26 -11.80 -8.33
C LYS A 12 4.08 -11.05 -7.71
N ILE A 13 4.37 -9.91 -7.10
CA ILE A 13 3.39 -9.07 -6.43
C ILE A 13 3.09 -7.86 -7.31
N ALA A 14 1.82 -7.50 -7.46
CA ALA A 14 1.43 -6.17 -7.90
C ALA A 14 1.07 -5.31 -6.68
N VAL A 15 1.70 -4.16 -6.53
CA VAL A 15 1.30 -3.13 -5.58
C VAL A 15 0.53 -2.05 -6.34
N VAL A 16 -0.69 -1.78 -5.87
CA VAL A 16 -1.61 -0.82 -6.49
C VAL A 16 -2.06 0.17 -5.43
N GLY A 17 -1.88 1.45 -5.70
CA GLY A 17 -2.19 2.53 -4.77
C GLY A 17 -2.79 3.74 -5.44
N ASP A 18 -3.43 4.57 -4.61
CA ASP A 18 -3.91 5.88 -5.01
C ASP A 18 -4.80 5.78 -6.25
N ILE A 19 -5.72 4.81 -6.20
CA ILE A 19 -6.57 4.38 -7.31
C ILE A 19 -7.48 5.52 -7.76
N HIS A 20 -8.05 6.29 -6.83
CA HIS A 20 -8.88 7.46 -7.09
C HIS A 20 -9.91 7.25 -8.21
N ASP A 21 -10.75 6.23 -8.06
CA ASP A 21 -11.79 5.83 -9.02
C ASP A 21 -11.26 5.31 -10.37
N GLN A 22 -9.94 5.11 -10.52
CA GLN A 22 -9.29 4.58 -11.72
C GLN A 22 -9.00 3.08 -11.57
N TRP A 23 -10.06 2.28 -11.42
CA TRP A 23 -10.01 0.82 -11.42
C TRP A 23 -11.14 0.25 -12.28
N GLU A 24 -10.77 -0.56 -13.26
CA GLU A 24 -11.69 -1.19 -14.21
C GLU A 24 -11.55 -2.72 -14.19
N VAL A 25 -12.49 -3.44 -14.78
CA VAL A 25 -12.43 -4.92 -14.86
C VAL A 25 -11.17 -5.38 -15.60
N GLU A 26 -10.75 -4.61 -16.60
CA GLU A 26 -9.55 -4.81 -17.40
C GLU A 26 -8.27 -4.78 -16.56
N ASP A 27 -8.23 -4.09 -15.41
CA ASP A 27 -7.08 -4.16 -14.50
C ASP A 27 -6.88 -5.58 -13.98
N GLY A 28 -7.96 -6.27 -13.63
CA GLY A 28 -7.90 -7.66 -13.20
C GLY A 28 -7.41 -8.60 -14.30
N VAL A 29 -7.82 -8.36 -15.55
CA VAL A 29 -7.35 -9.12 -16.72
C VAL A 29 -5.87 -8.88 -16.98
N ALA A 30 -5.43 -7.61 -16.93
CA ALA A 30 -4.03 -7.24 -17.08
C ALA A 30 -3.15 -7.92 -16.03
N LEU A 31 -3.57 -7.93 -14.76
CA LEU A 31 -2.83 -8.58 -13.67
C LEU A 31 -2.68 -10.09 -13.88
N LYS A 32 -3.75 -10.77 -14.30
CA LYS A 32 -3.68 -12.21 -14.65
C LYS A 32 -2.73 -12.45 -15.82
N HIS A 33 -2.78 -11.61 -16.85
CA HIS A 33 -1.90 -11.71 -18.02
C HIS A 33 -0.42 -11.48 -17.67
N LEU A 34 -0.13 -10.56 -16.74
CA LEU A 34 1.20 -10.35 -16.20
C LEU A 34 1.71 -11.51 -15.33
N GLY A 35 0.86 -12.49 -15.01
CA GLY A 35 1.19 -13.61 -14.13
C GLY A 35 1.47 -13.16 -12.70
N VAL A 36 0.65 -12.23 -12.19
CA VAL A 36 0.72 -11.76 -10.81
C VAL A 36 0.10 -12.80 -9.88
N ASP A 37 0.82 -13.12 -8.81
CA ASP A 37 0.44 -14.13 -7.82
C ASP A 37 -0.34 -13.51 -6.64
N LEU A 38 0.00 -12.28 -6.25
CA LEU A 38 -0.56 -11.55 -5.11
C LEU A 38 -0.72 -10.07 -5.45
N VAL A 39 -1.85 -9.48 -5.05
CA VAL A 39 -2.10 -8.03 -5.20
C VAL A 39 -2.16 -7.35 -3.84
N LEU A 40 -1.41 -6.27 -3.67
CA LEU A 40 -1.40 -5.46 -2.46
C LEU A 40 -1.97 -4.08 -2.77
N PHE A 41 -3.10 -3.75 -2.15
CA PHE A 41 -3.79 -2.48 -2.33
C PHE A 41 -3.43 -1.53 -1.18
N VAL A 42 -2.76 -0.42 -1.49
CA VAL A 42 -2.31 0.58 -0.49
C VAL A 42 -3.36 1.68 -0.25
N GLY A 43 -4.61 1.49 -0.67
CA GLY A 43 -5.73 2.39 -0.38
C GLY A 43 -5.86 3.57 -1.33
N ASP A 44 -6.68 4.55 -0.91
CA ASP A 44 -7.17 5.65 -1.73
C ASP A 44 -7.89 5.12 -2.98
N PHE A 45 -8.83 4.20 -2.78
CA PHE A 45 -9.74 3.65 -3.79
C PHE A 45 -10.55 4.75 -4.47
N GLY A 46 -10.98 5.74 -3.70
CA GLY A 46 -11.75 6.90 -4.12
C GLY A 46 -12.33 7.59 -2.91
N ASN A 47 -13.14 8.63 -3.09
CA ASN A 47 -13.85 9.24 -1.95
C ASN A 47 -14.99 8.34 -1.49
N GLU A 48 -14.69 7.38 -0.61
CA GLU A 48 -15.62 6.33 -0.16
C GLU A 48 -16.27 5.55 -1.32
N SER A 49 -15.44 5.09 -2.25
CA SER A 49 -15.90 4.54 -3.53
C SER A 49 -16.28 3.06 -3.43
N VAL A 50 -17.53 2.82 -3.03
CA VAL A 50 -18.10 1.48 -2.85
C VAL A 50 -17.95 0.59 -4.09
N GLU A 51 -18.23 1.12 -5.29
CA GLU A 51 -18.22 0.31 -6.51
C GLU A 51 -16.80 -0.07 -6.96
N VAL A 52 -15.81 0.81 -6.74
CA VAL A 52 -14.39 0.47 -6.94
C VAL A 52 -14.00 -0.66 -5.99
N VAL A 53 -14.36 -0.55 -4.71
CA VAL A 53 -14.05 -1.58 -3.72
C VAL A 53 -14.77 -2.89 -4.04
N ARG A 54 -16.00 -2.85 -4.56
CA ARG A 54 -16.74 -4.03 -5.04
C ARG A 54 -15.99 -4.74 -6.19
N ALA A 55 -15.44 -3.97 -7.13
CA ALA A 55 -14.64 -4.50 -8.22
C ALA A 55 -13.29 -5.08 -7.74
N ILE A 56 -12.65 -4.47 -6.74
CA ILE A 56 -11.44 -5.01 -6.11
C ILE A 56 -11.74 -6.30 -5.35
N ALA A 57 -12.83 -6.32 -4.59
CA ALA A 57 -13.27 -7.48 -3.82
C ALA A 57 -13.56 -8.69 -4.73
N SER A 58 -14.11 -8.47 -5.93
CA SER A 58 -14.40 -9.53 -6.92
C SER A 58 -13.17 -10.06 -7.68
N LEU A 59 -12.00 -9.42 -7.54
CA LEU A 59 -10.78 -9.86 -8.21
C LEU A 59 -10.40 -11.31 -7.82
N ASP A 60 -10.29 -12.19 -8.80
CA ASP A 60 -9.90 -13.58 -8.58
C ASP A 60 -8.37 -13.74 -8.64
N ILE A 61 -7.68 -13.04 -7.74
CA ILE A 61 -6.25 -13.12 -7.43
C ILE A 61 -6.13 -12.94 -5.91
N PRO A 62 -5.30 -13.72 -5.19
CA PRO A 62 -5.01 -13.48 -3.78
C PRO A 62 -4.65 -12.00 -3.53
N LYS A 63 -5.21 -11.41 -2.47
CA LYS A 63 -5.04 -9.98 -2.23
C LYS A 63 -5.06 -9.59 -0.75
N ALA A 64 -4.43 -8.47 -0.44
CA ALA A 64 -4.57 -7.76 0.83
C ALA A 64 -4.71 -6.26 0.56
N ALA A 65 -5.45 -5.56 1.42
CA ALA A 65 -5.80 -4.15 1.25
C ALA A 65 -5.71 -3.39 2.57
N VAL A 66 -5.37 -2.11 2.49
CA VAL A 66 -5.51 -1.13 3.57
C VAL A 66 -6.30 0.07 3.05
N MET A 67 -7.01 0.76 3.94
CA MET A 67 -7.76 1.97 3.62
C MET A 67 -6.85 3.20 3.67
N GLY A 68 -6.93 4.03 2.63
CA GLY A 68 -6.33 5.35 2.60
C GLY A 68 -7.22 6.45 3.15
N ASN A 69 -6.74 7.68 3.09
CA ASN A 69 -7.50 8.80 3.63
C ASN A 69 -8.75 9.16 2.82
N HIS A 70 -8.72 8.93 1.51
CA HIS A 70 -9.89 9.17 0.65
C HIS A 70 -11.00 8.15 0.90
N ASP A 71 -10.66 6.94 1.35
CA ASP A 71 -11.63 5.85 1.58
C ASP A 71 -12.58 6.10 2.76
N ALA A 72 -12.35 7.18 3.51
CA ALA A 72 -13.25 7.72 4.54
C ALA A 72 -13.46 9.23 4.40
N TRP A 73 -13.30 9.80 3.19
CA TRP A 73 -13.29 11.24 2.98
C TRP A 73 -14.53 11.96 3.52
N TYR A 74 -15.73 11.45 3.19
CA TYR A 74 -16.99 12.07 3.57
C TYR A 74 -17.35 11.83 5.05
N THR A 75 -16.74 10.82 5.69
CA THR A 75 -17.00 10.43 7.07
C THR A 75 -16.04 11.10 8.03
N ALA A 76 -14.74 11.05 7.72
CA ALA A 76 -13.66 11.51 8.59
C ALA A 76 -13.55 13.04 8.62
N THR A 77 -13.81 13.72 7.50
CA THR A 77 -13.52 15.16 7.37
C THR A 77 -14.77 16.03 7.53
N GLU A 78 -14.67 17.16 8.23
CA GLU A 78 -15.82 18.07 8.42
C GLU A 78 -16.34 18.63 7.08
N TRP A 79 -15.44 18.99 6.17
CA TRP A 79 -15.83 19.51 4.86
C TRP A 79 -16.33 18.41 3.92
N GLY A 80 -15.81 17.19 4.05
CA GLY A 80 -16.31 16.02 3.33
C GLY A 80 -17.74 15.70 3.75
N ARG A 81 -18.04 15.70 5.06
CA ARG A 81 -19.40 15.49 5.58
C ARG A 81 -20.44 16.42 4.95
N LYS A 82 -20.07 17.68 4.68
CA LYS A 82 -20.94 18.69 4.03
C LYS A 82 -21.15 18.45 2.53
N LYS A 83 -20.30 17.64 1.90
CA LYS A 83 -20.30 17.34 0.46
C LYS A 83 -20.60 15.86 0.17
N ALA A 84 -21.07 15.12 1.16
CA ALA A 84 -21.39 13.71 1.00
C ALA A 84 -22.46 13.55 -0.09
N PRO A 85 -22.25 12.69 -1.10
CA PRO A 85 -23.21 12.47 -2.18
C PRO A 85 -24.36 11.53 -1.76
N TYR A 86 -24.41 11.14 -0.49
CA TYR A 86 -25.37 10.19 0.07
C TYR A 86 -25.84 10.64 1.46
N ASP A 87 -26.95 10.05 1.93
CA ASP A 87 -27.49 10.35 3.26
C ASP A 87 -26.78 9.53 4.33
N ARG A 88 -25.80 10.14 5.00
CA ARG A 88 -25.00 9.52 6.08
C ARG A 88 -25.81 9.06 7.31
N SER A 89 -27.08 9.43 7.41
CA SER A 89 -27.98 8.89 8.45
C SER A 89 -28.63 7.56 8.06
N LYS A 90 -28.55 7.19 6.78
CA LYS A 90 -29.15 5.97 6.20
C LYS A 90 -28.12 4.99 5.67
N GLU A 91 -26.99 5.50 5.19
CA GLU A 91 -25.94 4.72 4.54
C GLU A 91 -24.59 4.97 5.23
N ASP A 92 -23.74 3.95 5.24
CA ASP A 92 -22.38 4.00 5.76
C ASP A 92 -21.43 3.38 4.74
N TRP A 93 -21.00 4.18 3.76
CA TRP A 93 -20.13 3.72 2.68
C TRP A 93 -18.74 3.30 3.17
N VAL A 94 -18.27 3.81 4.32
CA VAL A 94 -17.03 3.30 4.94
C VAL A 94 -17.23 1.86 5.42
N GLN A 95 -18.33 1.59 6.12
CA GLN A 95 -18.64 0.23 6.56
C GLN A 95 -18.89 -0.71 5.37
N GLU A 96 -19.60 -0.27 4.34
CA GLU A 96 -19.84 -1.10 3.16
C GLU A 96 -18.54 -1.50 2.46
N GLN A 97 -17.58 -0.58 2.30
CA GLN A 97 -16.26 -0.90 1.75
C GLN A 97 -15.49 -1.92 2.61
N LEU A 98 -15.54 -1.77 3.94
CA LEU A 98 -14.92 -2.71 4.88
C LEU A 98 -15.56 -4.10 4.78
N ASP A 99 -16.89 -4.16 4.70
CA ASP A 99 -17.64 -5.41 4.57
C ASP A 99 -17.34 -6.10 3.23
N LEU A 100 -17.22 -5.33 2.14
CA LEU A 100 -16.86 -5.84 0.81
C LEU A 100 -15.46 -6.46 0.79
N LEU A 101 -14.47 -5.81 1.42
CA LEU A 101 -13.11 -6.35 1.47
C LEU A 101 -12.99 -7.54 2.43
N GLY A 102 -13.80 -7.56 3.49
CA GLY A 102 -13.82 -8.61 4.49
C GLY A 102 -12.41 -8.95 4.99
N ALA A 103 -12.04 -10.23 4.91
CA ALA A 103 -10.73 -10.72 5.35
C ALA A 103 -9.52 -10.16 4.55
N SER A 104 -9.76 -9.55 3.38
CA SER A 104 -8.69 -8.92 2.59
C SER A 104 -8.24 -7.60 3.19
N HIS A 105 -9.08 -6.92 3.98
CA HIS A 105 -8.68 -5.71 4.69
C HIS A 105 -7.78 -6.05 5.89
N VAL A 106 -6.54 -5.59 5.85
CA VAL A 106 -5.52 -5.90 6.85
C VAL A 106 -5.15 -4.71 7.73
N GLY A 107 -5.80 -3.55 7.59
CA GLY A 107 -5.54 -2.39 8.47
C GLY A 107 -5.71 -2.76 9.94
N TYR A 108 -4.67 -2.55 10.76
CA TYR A 108 -4.58 -3.04 12.15
C TYR A 108 -4.73 -4.56 12.36
N GLY A 109 -4.57 -5.34 11.29
CA GLY A 109 -4.72 -6.78 11.24
C GLY A 109 -3.64 -7.41 10.38
N LYS A 110 -3.92 -8.63 9.94
CA LYS A 110 -3.01 -9.40 9.09
C LYS A 110 -3.76 -10.38 8.21
N LEU A 111 -3.09 -10.85 7.17
CA LEU A 111 -3.52 -11.98 6.36
C LEU A 111 -2.33 -12.90 6.11
N ASP A 112 -2.48 -14.18 6.45
CA ASP A 112 -1.45 -15.19 6.25
C ASP A 112 -1.57 -15.80 4.85
N PHE A 113 -0.45 -15.99 4.17
CA PHE A 113 -0.38 -16.63 2.86
C PHE A 113 0.51 -17.89 2.92
N PRO A 114 -0.05 -19.06 3.28
CA PRO A 114 0.70 -20.31 3.42
C PRO A 114 1.43 -20.76 2.16
N ALA A 115 0.88 -20.45 0.98
CA ALA A 115 1.51 -20.79 -0.31
C ALA A 115 2.92 -20.20 -0.47
N TRP A 116 3.21 -19.11 0.24
CA TRP A 116 4.48 -18.38 0.15
C TRP A 116 5.18 -18.20 1.50
N ASN A 117 4.75 -18.91 2.56
CA ASN A 117 5.34 -18.80 3.91
C ASN A 117 5.53 -17.34 4.38
N LEU A 118 4.53 -16.49 4.13
CA LEU A 118 4.57 -15.08 4.53
C LEU A 118 3.24 -14.62 5.11
N THR A 119 3.31 -13.56 5.92
CA THR A 119 2.14 -12.84 6.43
C THR A 119 2.19 -11.40 5.96
N VAL A 120 1.08 -10.88 5.45
CA VAL A 120 0.90 -9.43 5.20
C VAL A 120 0.33 -8.80 6.46
N VAL A 121 0.94 -7.74 6.97
CA VAL A 121 0.48 -6.97 8.14
C VAL A 121 0.15 -5.55 7.71
N GLY A 122 -1.06 -5.08 8.02
CA GLY A 122 -1.49 -3.74 7.67
C GLY A 122 -1.15 -2.69 8.72
N GLY A 123 -0.80 -1.50 8.25
CA GLY A 123 -0.62 -0.31 9.07
C GLY A 123 -1.94 0.35 9.48
N ARG A 124 -1.86 1.62 9.86
CA ARG A 124 -3.01 2.44 10.26
C ARG A 124 -3.89 2.78 9.06
N PRO A 125 -5.18 2.40 9.05
CA PRO A 125 -6.14 2.84 8.04
C PRO A 125 -6.50 4.32 8.21
N PHE A 126 -6.92 4.96 7.12
CA PHE A 126 -7.40 6.36 7.08
C PHE A 126 -6.36 7.43 7.46
N THR A 127 -5.09 7.03 7.60
CA THR A 127 -3.99 7.94 7.91
C THR A 127 -3.84 9.00 6.82
N TRP A 128 -3.56 10.24 7.24
CA TRP A 128 -3.15 11.33 6.36
C TRP A 128 -1.65 11.59 6.46
N GLY A 129 -0.91 10.70 7.11
CA GLY A 129 0.51 10.87 7.38
C GLY A 129 0.87 11.93 8.41
N GLY A 130 2.18 11.97 8.66
CA GLY A 130 2.83 12.88 9.56
C GLY A 130 2.67 12.54 11.05
N PRO A 131 3.31 13.33 11.92
CA PRO A 131 3.42 13.03 13.35
C PRO A 131 2.18 13.36 14.18
N GLU A 132 1.13 13.87 13.55
CA GLU A 132 -0.09 14.31 14.24
C GLU A 132 -1.16 13.21 14.21
N TRP A 133 -1.81 12.98 15.36
CA TRP A 133 -2.99 12.12 15.43
C TRP A 133 -4.22 12.83 14.86
N LYS A 134 -4.41 12.75 13.55
CA LYS A 134 -5.56 13.33 12.85
C LYS A 134 -6.73 12.36 12.79
N PHE A 135 -7.94 12.92 12.68
CA PHE A 135 -9.19 12.17 12.50
C PHE A 135 -9.42 11.14 13.62
N ALA A 136 -9.21 11.57 14.86
CA ALA A 136 -9.31 10.74 16.05
C ALA A 136 -10.69 10.07 16.21
N GLU A 137 -11.77 10.75 15.82
CA GLU A 137 -13.15 10.24 15.94
C GLU A 137 -13.33 8.94 15.15
N ILE A 138 -12.99 8.92 13.85
CA ILE A 138 -13.17 7.73 13.02
C ILE A 138 -12.23 6.58 13.46
N CYS A 139 -11.01 6.90 13.88
CA CYS A 139 -10.07 5.89 14.39
C CYS A 139 -10.61 5.22 15.67
N LYS A 140 -11.18 6.01 16.57
CA LYS A 140 -11.82 5.53 17.80
C LYS A 140 -13.08 4.73 17.49
N GLU A 141 -13.96 5.23 16.62
CA GLU A 141 -15.23 4.58 16.28
C GLU A 141 -15.04 3.24 15.58
N ARG A 142 -14.12 3.17 14.60
CA ARG A 142 -13.92 1.96 13.79
C ARG A 142 -12.98 0.95 14.44
N TYR A 143 -11.98 1.40 15.19
CA TYR A 143 -10.91 0.53 15.68
C TYR A 143 -10.63 0.63 17.18
N GLY A 144 -11.27 1.57 17.89
CA GLY A 144 -11.03 1.79 19.32
C GLY A 144 -9.64 2.35 19.63
N VAL A 145 -8.92 2.90 18.63
CA VAL A 145 -7.57 3.44 18.77
C VAL A 145 -7.63 4.96 18.90
N THR A 146 -6.91 5.52 19.87
CA THR A 146 -6.99 6.94 20.23
C THR A 146 -5.67 7.69 20.23
N SER A 147 -4.54 7.01 20.01
CA SER A 147 -3.22 7.64 19.90
C SER A 147 -2.29 6.90 18.92
N LEU A 148 -1.16 7.52 18.59
CA LEU A 148 -0.11 6.90 17.78
C LEU A 148 0.55 5.71 18.51
N GLU A 149 0.70 5.79 19.82
CA GLU A 149 1.22 4.69 20.64
C GLU A 149 0.28 3.49 20.62
N GLU A 150 -1.03 3.71 20.83
CA GLU A 150 -2.03 2.64 20.73
C GLU A 150 -2.11 2.06 19.30
N SER A 151 -1.92 2.90 18.29
CA SER A 151 -1.83 2.49 16.89
C SER A 151 -0.63 1.57 16.65
N ALA A 152 0.56 1.96 17.10
CA ALA A 152 1.78 1.16 17.00
C ALA A 152 1.60 -0.19 17.71
N ASP A 153 1.07 -0.19 18.93
CA ASP A 153 0.78 -1.40 19.70
C ASP A 153 -0.19 -2.33 18.95
N ARG A 154 -1.18 -1.77 18.26
CA ARG A 154 -2.14 -2.54 17.47
C ARG A 154 -1.48 -3.22 16.27
N ILE A 155 -0.61 -2.51 15.55
CA ILE A 155 0.15 -3.07 14.42
C ILE A 155 1.12 -4.15 14.94
N VAL A 156 1.85 -3.89 16.03
CA VAL A 156 2.76 -4.86 16.66
C VAL A 156 2.02 -6.11 17.14
N LYS A 157 0.80 -5.97 17.67
CA LYS A 157 -0.05 -7.12 18.02
C LYS A 157 -0.38 -7.96 16.80
N ALA A 158 -0.64 -7.35 15.64
CA ALA A 158 -0.85 -8.08 14.40
C ALA A 158 0.43 -8.84 13.98
N VAL A 159 1.61 -8.21 14.05
CA VAL A 159 2.92 -8.86 13.81
C VAL A 159 3.13 -10.06 14.72
N LYS A 160 2.86 -9.93 16.03
CA LYS A 160 3.01 -11.03 17.00
C LYS A 160 2.05 -12.19 16.72
N SER A 161 0.91 -11.92 16.09
CA SER A 161 -0.06 -12.94 15.70
C SER A 161 0.23 -13.59 14.35
N ALA A 162 1.23 -13.10 13.59
CA ALA A 162 1.60 -13.61 12.28
C ALA A 162 1.96 -15.10 12.33
N ALA A 163 1.46 -15.88 11.37
CA ALA A 163 1.79 -17.31 11.28
C ALA A 163 3.21 -17.56 10.78
N TYR A 164 3.81 -16.58 10.10
CA TYR A 164 5.12 -16.71 9.47
C TYR A 164 6.12 -15.66 9.97
N GLU A 165 7.40 -15.97 9.85
CA GLU A 165 8.50 -15.06 10.22
C GLU A 165 8.76 -14.00 9.14
N THR A 166 8.38 -14.28 7.89
CA THR A 166 8.46 -13.34 6.78
C THR A 166 7.22 -12.45 6.78
N ILE A 167 7.42 -11.14 6.98
CA ILE A 167 6.36 -10.13 7.04
C ILE A 167 6.49 -9.18 5.86
N ILE A 168 5.39 -8.98 5.14
CA ILE A 168 5.25 -7.84 4.23
C ILE A 168 4.36 -6.81 4.93
N PHE A 169 4.85 -5.58 5.07
CA PHE A 169 4.06 -4.51 5.63
C PHE A 169 3.30 -3.73 4.54
N LEU A 170 2.04 -3.44 4.82
CA LEU A 170 1.13 -2.74 3.91
C LEU A 170 0.52 -1.51 4.60
N GLY A 171 0.95 -0.32 4.24
CA GLY A 171 0.41 0.95 4.74
C GLY A 171 -0.30 1.73 3.65
N HIS A 172 -1.14 2.71 4.01
CA HIS A 172 -1.54 3.72 3.04
C HIS A 172 -0.48 4.80 2.93
N ASN A 173 -0.12 5.44 4.04
CA ASN A 173 1.06 6.28 4.10
C ASN A 173 2.29 5.46 4.50
N GLY A 174 3.48 5.92 4.10
CA GLY A 174 4.72 5.26 4.46
C GLY A 174 5.16 5.52 5.90
N PRO A 175 6.13 4.77 6.42
CA PRO A 175 6.63 4.97 7.78
C PRO A 175 7.48 6.23 7.89
N SER A 176 7.51 6.82 9.09
CA SER A 176 8.47 7.90 9.42
C SER A 176 9.92 7.43 9.25
N GLY A 177 10.83 8.36 8.97
CA GLY A 177 12.25 8.12 8.70
C GLY A 177 12.60 8.16 7.22
N LEU A 178 11.62 8.36 6.34
CA LEU A 178 11.77 8.35 4.87
C LEU A 178 11.42 9.69 4.20
N GLY A 179 11.39 10.79 4.96
CA GLY A 179 10.98 12.11 4.46
C GLY A 179 11.94 13.26 4.75
N ASP A 180 13.26 13.01 4.79
CA ASP A 180 14.28 14.04 5.00
C ASP A 180 14.16 15.18 3.97
N ARG A 181 13.97 14.84 2.70
CA ARG A 181 13.76 15.80 1.60
C ARG A 181 12.35 15.71 1.03
N PRO A 182 11.81 16.80 0.44
CA PRO A 182 10.49 16.78 -0.21
C PRO A 182 10.31 15.69 -1.27
N GLU A 183 11.39 15.34 -1.96
CA GLU A 183 11.41 14.33 -3.02
C GLU A 183 11.57 12.89 -2.49
N ASP A 184 11.82 12.70 -1.20
CA ASP A 184 11.95 11.37 -0.60
C ASP A 184 10.58 10.68 -0.47
N PRO A 185 10.53 9.34 -0.29
CA PRO A 185 9.28 8.57 -0.35
C PRO A 185 8.15 9.11 0.54
N CYS A 186 8.48 9.65 1.71
CA CYS A 186 7.54 10.24 2.68
C CYS A 186 7.76 11.75 2.90
N GLY A 187 8.46 12.43 2.00
CA GLY A 187 8.82 13.84 2.14
C GLY A 187 7.66 14.80 1.87
N LYS A 188 7.44 15.78 2.74
CA LYS A 188 6.39 16.79 2.53
C LYS A 188 6.74 17.77 1.41
N ASP A 189 5.95 17.79 0.35
CA ASP A 189 6.18 18.57 -0.89
C ASP A 189 5.22 19.77 -1.07
N TRP A 190 4.45 20.12 -0.03
CA TRP A 190 3.58 21.30 0.00
C TRP A 190 3.94 22.26 1.13
N HIS A 191 3.51 23.51 1.02
CA HIS A 191 3.86 24.56 1.97
C HIS A 191 3.33 24.31 3.39
N PRO A 192 4.13 24.54 4.45
CA PRO A 192 5.58 24.74 4.41
C PRO A 192 6.29 23.46 3.97
N ILE A 193 7.17 23.58 2.97
CA ILE A 193 7.85 22.46 2.28
C ILE A 193 8.91 21.87 3.20
N GLY A 194 9.07 20.54 3.14
CA GLY A 194 10.04 19.79 3.92
C GLY A 194 9.48 19.23 5.22
N GLY A 195 10.21 18.27 5.76
CA GLY A 195 9.80 17.50 6.93
C GLY A 195 9.28 16.11 6.56
N ASP A 196 9.46 15.21 7.51
CA ASP A 196 9.01 13.83 7.39
C ASP A 196 7.50 13.74 7.60
N PHE A 197 6.80 13.27 6.58
CA PHE A 197 5.36 13.06 6.59
C PHE A 197 4.99 11.58 6.65
N GLY A 198 5.94 10.71 6.97
CA GLY A 198 5.68 9.31 7.29
C GLY A 198 4.98 9.15 8.64
N ASP A 199 4.33 8.00 8.80
CA ASP A 199 3.60 7.58 9.99
C ASP A 199 4.55 7.07 11.08
N PRO A 200 4.61 7.73 12.27
CA PRO A 200 5.50 7.31 13.36
C PRO A 200 5.13 5.94 13.95
N ASP A 201 3.83 5.68 14.09
CA ASP A 201 3.27 4.41 14.55
C ASP A 201 3.65 3.24 13.63
N PHE A 202 3.68 3.50 12.32
CA PHE A 202 4.10 2.50 11.35
C PHE A 202 5.61 2.25 11.39
N GLY A 203 6.42 3.31 11.49
CA GLY A 203 7.87 3.20 11.67
C GLY A 203 8.25 2.43 12.95
N GLU A 204 7.58 2.73 14.06
CA GLU A 204 7.77 2.04 15.34
C GLU A 204 7.44 0.54 15.23
N ALA A 205 6.31 0.20 14.61
CA ALA A 205 5.91 -1.21 14.46
C ALA A 205 6.89 -2.01 13.59
N ILE A 206 7.44 -1.42 12.52
CA ILE A 206 8.48 -2.03 11.68
C ILE A 206 9.77 -2.25 12.48
N SER A 207 10.20 -1.24 13.25
CA SER A 207 11.37 -1.32 14.12
C SER A 207 11.25 -2.44 15.16
N GLN A 208 10.09 -2.54 15.82
CA GLN A 208 9.82 -3.61 16.78
C GLN A 208 9.76 -5.00 16.12
N ALA A 209 9.22 -5.10 14.90
CA ALA A 209 9.20 -6.36 14.15
C ALA A 209 10.63 -6.85 13.81
N LEU A 210 11.50 -5.95 13.34
CA LEU A 210 12.92 -6.25 13.09
C LEU A 210 13.63 -6.68 14.37
N THR A 211 13.41 -5.96 15.47
CA THR A 211 13.98 -6.28 16.79
C THR A 211 13.52 -7.66 17.29
N ALA A 212 12.28 -8.05 16.97
CA ALA A 212 11.73 -9.36 17.28
C ALA A 212 12.25 -10.49 16.35
N GLY A 213 13.14 -10.19 15.41
CA GLY A 213 13.74 -11.17 14.50
C GLY A 213 12.90 -11.51 13.26
N LYS A 214 11.84 -10.75 12.97
CA LYS A 214 11.06 -10.94 11.74
C LYS A 214 11.89 -10.56 10.51
N THR A 215 11.65 -11.27 9.41
CA THR A 215 12.24 -10.94 8.10
C THR A 215 11.28 -10.06 7.33
N ILE A 216 11.72 -8.87 6.93
CA ILE A 216 10.88 -7.90 6.20
C ILE A 216 11.49 -7.63 4.83
N PRO A 217 11.11 -8.38 3.77
CA PRO A 217 11.64 -8.10 2.44
C PRO A 217 11.04 -6.83 1.83
N LEU A 218 9.78 -6.52 2.16
CA LEU A 218 9.01 -5.45 1.54
C LEU A 218 8.16 -4.71 2.59
N VAL A 219 8.25 -3.38 2.57
CA VAL A 219 7.29 -2.45 3.15
C VAL A 219 6.72 -1.65 2.00
N THR A 220 5.40 -1.65 1.82
CA THR A 220 4.79 -0.94 0.69
C THR A 220 3.61 -0.08 1.11
N PHE A 221 3.49 1.07 0.44
CA PHE A 221 2.59 2.15 0.76
C PHE A 221 2.34 3.05 -0.45
N GLY A 222 1.51 4.08 -0.30
CA GLY A 222 1.16 5.08 -1.30
C GLY A 222 1.10 6.49 -0.69
N HIS A 223 -0.01 7.21 -0.88
CA HIS A 223 -0.36 8.53 -0.34
C HIS A 223 0.45 9.70 -0.93
N MET A 224 1.78 9.60 -0.80
CA MET A 224 2.71 10.63 -1.20
C MET A 224 2.97 10.51 -2.71
N HIS A 225 2.14 11.19 -3.52
CA HIS A 225 2.11 11.04 -4.97
C HIS A 225 3.45 11.30 -5.65
N ARG A 226 3.72 10.54 -6.73
CA ARG A 226 4.97 10.60 -7.49
C ARG A 226 5.28 12.00 -8.04
N ASP A 227 4.25 12.65 -8.54
CA ASP A 227 4.27 14.00 -9.08
C ASP A 227 4.28 15.02 -7.93
N LEU A 228 5.30 15.87 -7.86
CA LEU A 228 5.47 16.81 -6.75
C LEU A 228 4.62 18.08 -6.95
N ARG A 229 4.10 18.62 -5.84
CA ARG A 229 3.30 19.84 -5.82
C ARG A 229 4.15 21.10 -5.99
N HIS A 230 5.39 21.11 -5.51
CA HIS A 230 6.27 22.29 -5.58
C HIS A 230 7.09 22.41 -6.87
N THR A 231 7.21 21.33 -7.66
CA THR A 231 8.07 21.31 -8.85
C THR A 231 7.66 20.25 -9.86
N LYS A 232 7.98 20.50 -11.14
CA LYS A 232 7.87 19.51 -12.23
C LYS A 232 9.25 19.06 -12.77
N LYS A 233 10.34 19.54 -12.17
CA LYS A 233 11.72 19.27 -12.63
C LYS A 233 12.22 17.87 -12.26
N VAL A 234 11.71 17.33 -11.17
CA VAL A 234 12.07 16.03 -10.59
C VAL A 234 10.79 15.36 -10.10
N GLN A 235 10.88 14.05 -9.88
CA GLN A 235 9.80 13.21 -9.38
C GLN A 235 10.17 12.70 -7.99
N ARG A 236 9.16 12.35 -7.18
CA ARG A 236 9.38 11.67 -5.91
C ARG A 236 10.12 10.35 -6.14
N LYS A 237 11.06 10.03 -5.27
CA LYS A 237 11.74 8.73 -5.23
C LYS A 237 10.75 7.68 -4.75
N PRO A 238 10.45 6.64 -5.54
CA PRO A 238 9.49 5.62 -5.15
C PRO A 238 10.11 4.52 -4.27
N ILE A 239 11.45 4.41 -4.26
CA ILE A 239 12.17 3.34 -3.57
C ILE A 239 13.12 3.91 -2.52
N PHE A 240 13.15 3.24 -1.38
CA PHE A 240 14.27 3.30 -0.43
C PHE A 240 14.69 1.88 -0.06
N ARG A 241 15.99 1.62 0.06
CA ARG A 241 16.53 0.34 0.56
C ARG A 241 17.23 0.60 1.88
N SER A 242 16.79 -0.07 2.94
CA SER A 242 17.45 0.05 4.24
C SER A 242 18.81 -0.67 4.26
N PRO A 243 19.69 -0.33 5.22
CA PRO A 243 20.95 -1.06 5.43
C PRO A 243 20.76 -2.57 5.66
N GLU A 244 19.67 -2.96 6.31
CA GLU A 244 19.30 -4.36 6.59
C GLU A 244 18.75 -5.08 5.34
N GLY A 245 18.52 -4.34 4.25
CA GLY A 245 18.10 -4.86 2.95
C GLY A 245 16.60 -4.88 2.72
N THR A 246 15.79 -4.29 3.60
CA THR A 246 14.34 -4.12 3.38
C THR A 246 14.11 -3.14 2.24
N ILE A 247 13.20 -3.46 1.32
CA ILE A 247 12.76 -2.54 0.26
C ILE A 247 11.48 -1.82 0.71
N TYR A 248 11.53 -0.50 0.66
CA TYR A 248 10.40 0.38 0.90
C TYR A 248 9.92 0.91 -0.46
N LEU A 249 8.67 0.61 -0.80
CA LEU A 249 8.05 1.00 -2.07
C LEU A 249 6.85 1.90 -1.83
N ASN A 250 6.97 3.15 -2.28
CA ASN A 250 5.84 4.04 -2.51
C ASN A 250 5.28 3.80 -3.93
N ALA A 251 4.07 3.28 -4.01
CA ALA A 251 3.37 2.91 -5.24
C ALA A 251 2.35 3.96 -5.73
N ALA A 252 2.40 5.20 -5.21
CA ALA A 252 1.47 6.28 -5.54
C ALA A 252 1.74 6.95 -6.90
N SER A 253 1.62 6.19 -7.99
CA SER A 253 1.82 6.66 -9.37
C SER A 253 0.50 7.06 -10.02
N VAL A 254 0.09 8.31 -9.84
CA VAL A 254 -1.17 8.86 -10.37
C VAL A 254 -0.93 9.78 -11.59
N PRO A 255 -1.87 9.85 -12.56
CA PRO A 255 -3.05 8.99 -12.69
C PRO A 255 -2.67 7.54 -13.01
N ARG A 256 -3.47 6.60 -12.50
CA ARG A 256 -3.33 5.15 -12.69
C ARG A 256 -3.67 4.71 -14.11
N ILE A 257 -4.68 5.36 -14.68
CA ILE A 257 -5.14 5.14 -16.05
C ILE A 257 -4.96 6.44 -16.84
N VAL A 258 -4.30 6.33 -17.99
CA VAL A 258 -4.19 7.41 -18.99
C VAL A 258 -4.80 6.94 -20.30
N GLU A 259 -5.47 7.84 -21.00
CA GLU A 259 -6.07 7.56 -22.31
C GLU A 259 -5.69 8.66 -23.29
N ASN A 260 -5.15 8.28 -24.43
CA ASN A 260 -4.87 9.20 -25.54
C ASN A 260 -5.20 8.51 -26.87
N ASP A 261 -5.96 9.19 -27.73
CA ASP A 261 -6.32 8.70 -29.07
C ASP A 261 -6.89 7.26 -29.10
N GLY A 262 -7.64 6.86 -28.07
CA GLY A 262 -8.24 5.53 -27.91
C GLY A 262 -7.29 4.45 -27.37
N GLU A 263 -6.01 4.78 -27.17
CA GLU A 263 -5.06 3.93 -26.44
C GLU A 263 -5.15 4.23 -24.94
N LYS A 264 -5.58 3.23 -24.17
CA LYS A 264 -5.65 3.31 -22.71
C LYS A 264 -4.49 2.52 -22.11
N LEU A 265 -3.72 3.17 -21.25
CA LEU A 265 -2.62 2.57 -20.50
C LEU A 265 -2.96 2.56 -19.01
N ARG A 266 -2.71 1.43 -18.35
CA ARG A 266 -2.93 1.26 -16.91
C ARG A 266 -1.62 0.88 -16.23
N ASN A 267 -1.27 1.54 -15.14
CA ASN A 267 0.00 1.28 -14.47
C ASN A 267 -0.11 0.34 -13.26
N PHE A 268 0.96 -0.42 -13.02
CA PHE A 268 1.13 -1.31 -11.86
C PHE A 268 2.59 -1.27 -11.39
N SER A 269 2.81 -1.24 -10.07
CA SER A 269 4.13 -1.50 -9.51
C SER A 269 4.31 -3.00 -9.31
N ILE A 270 5.19 -3.64 -10.07
CA ILE A 270 5.48 -5.06 -10.00
C ILE A 270 6.72 -5.29 -9.14
N VAL A 271 6.57 -6.11 -8.11
CA VAL A 271 7.65 -6.54 -7.22
C VAL A 271 7.87 -8.03 -7.41
N THR A 272 9.10 -8.41 -7.74
CA THR A 272 9.50 -9.82 -7.82
C THR A 272 10.29 -10.18 -6.58
N LEU A 273 9.84 -11.20 -5.84
CA LEU A 273 10.60 -11.85 -4.79
C LEU A 273 11.22 -13.12 -5.34
N GLU A 274 12.51 -13.30 -5.10
CA GLU A 274 13.26 -14.52 -5.38
C GLU A 274 13.92 -15.00 -4.09
N ALA A 275 13.64 -16.26 -3.72
CA ALA A 275 14.08 -16.84 -2.45
C ALA A 275 13.80 -15.95 -1.22
N GLY A 276 12.63 -15.28 -1.20
CA GLY A 276 12.18 -14.44 -0.09
C GLY A 276 12.81 -13.06 -0.02
N VAL A 277 13.57 -12.64 -1.04
CA VAL A 277 14.16 -11.29 -1.13
C VAL A 277 13.64 -10.60 -2.37
N VAL A 278 13.36 -9.31 -2.30
CA VAL A 278 13.01 -8.51 -3.48
C VAL A 278 14.20 -8.51 -4.46
N SER A 279 14.01 -9.10 -5.64
CA SER A 279 15.01 -9.11 -6.72
C SER A 279 14.84 -7.93 -7.67
N GLN A 280 13.60 -7.49 -7.90
CA GLN A 280 13.31 -6.36 -8.79
C GLN A 280 12.02 -5.65 -8.38
N VAL A 281 11.98 -4.34 -8.59
CA VAL A 281 10.74 -3.54 -8.61
C VAL A 281 10.68 -2.77 -9.91
N SER A 282 9.55 -2.81 -10.59
CA SER A 282 9.31 -2.06 -11.83
C SER A 282 7.94 -1.42 -11.84
N LEU A 283 7.83 -0.19 -12.34
CA LEU A 283 6.54 0.38 -12.74
C LEU A 283 6.29 0.03 -14.20
N VAL A 284 5.23 -0.72 -14.49
CA VAL A 284 4.83 -1.09 -15.85
C VAL A 284 3.54 -0.38 -16.23
N TRP A 285 3.39 -0.08 -17.52
CA TRP A 285 2.15 0.40 -18.11
C TRP A 285 1.68 -0.61 -19.14
N VAL A 286 0.44 -1.05 -18.97
CA VAL A 286 -0.18 -2.11 -19.77
C VAL A 286 -1.21 -1.50 -20.70
N GLY A 287 -1.13 -1.87 -21.99
CA GLY A 287 -2.05 -1.40 -23.02
C GLY A 287 -3.36 -2.19 -23.11
N ASN A 288 -4.17 -1.85 -24.10
CA ASN A 288 -5.46 -2.50 -24.37
C ASN A 288 -5.34 -3.99 -24.72
N ASP A 289 -4.21 -4.41 -25.26
CA ASP A 289 -3.88 -5.81 -25.58
C ASP A 289 -3.29 -6.59 -24.40
N PHE A 290 -3.28 -5.96 -23.22
CA PHE A 290 -2.72 -6.46 -21.97
C PHE A 290 -1.19 -6.69 -22.00
N GLN A 291 -0.49 -6.20 -23.02
CA GLN A 291 0.96 -6.23 -23.08
C GLN A 291 1.56 -5.01 -22.37
N VAL A 292 2.80 -5.17 -21.88
CA VAL A 292 3.56 -4.04 -21.33
C VAL A 292 3.99 -3.12 -22.47
N ALA A 293 3.39 -1.94 -22.54
CA ALA A 293 3.72 -0.91 -23.53
C ALA A 293 4.98 -0.11 -23.15
N LYS A 294 5.15 0.16 -21.85
CA LYS A 294 6.35 0.82 -21.30
C LYS A 294 6.60 0.37 -19.87
N GLY A 295 7.87 0.38 -19.45
CA GLY A 295 8.27 -0.01 -18.10
C GLY A 295 9.48 0.78 -17.62
N GLU A 296 9.57 0.94 -16.31
CA GLU A 296 10.68 1.57 -15.61
C GLU A 296 11.13 0.65 -14.48
N ILE A 297 12.39 0.24 -14.48
CA ILE A 297 12.98 -0.50 -13.37
C ILE A 297 13.33 0.49 -12.27
N LEU A 298 12.63 0.39 -11.13
CA LEU A 298 12.81 1.25 -9.96
C LEU A 298 13.87 0.70 -9.00
N TYR A 299 14.01 -0.62 -8.98
CA TYR A 299 15.01 -1.32 -8.19
C TYR A 299 15.37 -2.63 -8.89
N GLU A 300 16.66 -2.96 -8.89
CA GLU A 300 17.14 -4.28 -9.28
C GLU A 300 18.28 -4.67 -8.36
N ARG A 301 18.19 -5.86 -7.77
CA ARG A 301 19.24 -6.40 -6.92
C ARG A 301 20.45 -6.71 -7.79
N SER A 302 21.57 -6.04 -7.52
CA SER A 302 22.83 -6.35 -8.19
C SER A 302 23.16 -7.84 -7.99
N ARG A 303 23.24 -8.58 -9.10
CA ARG A 303 23.80 -9.93 -9.07
C ARG A 303 25.28 -9.76 -8.74
N ILE A 304 25.71 -10.27 -7.59
CA ILE A 304 27.14 -10.41 -7.33
C ILE A 304 27.63 -11.42 -8.37
N VAL A 305 28.33 -10.92 -9.38
CA VAL A 305 29.15 -11.78 -10.24
C VAL A 305 30.26 -12.27 -9.33
N SER A 306 30.21 -13.56 -9.01
CA SER A 306 31.21 -14.27 -8.19
C SER A 306 32.63 -14.06 -8.69
#